data_AF-A0A9X1A821-F1
#
_entry.id   AF-A0A9X1A821-F1
#
_cell.length_a   1.000
_cell.length_b   1.000
_cell.length_c   1.000
_cell.angle_alpha   90.00
_cell.angle_beta   90.00
_cell.angle_gamma   90.00
#
_symmetry.space_group_name_H-M   'P 1'
#
loop_
_entity.id
_entity.type
_entity.pdbx_description
1 polymer ?
#
loop_
_entity_poly.entity_id
_entity_poly.type
_entity_poly.pdbx_seq_one_letter_code
_entity_poly.pdbx_strand_id
1 'polypeptide(L)'
;MSLPIWTPAALSSEARTLSGHCWRLVEAQHRVSSLKLVDDLDEQAVLEQLIETTKPVIPLECRHLHYLLATPFRYGSNYPTGSRFRRSGKTLGVYYAAEKVETAVAEMAFYRLLFFSESPDTPWPSDAAEYTAFSAAIKTARGTDLTVPPLARDAEAWTDPTDYAACQQLADTARDAGTEAIRYRSVRDPAGGTNLALLTCRVFAKPAPAERQTWRIRLGPSGVQAICEFPEIRIGFDRTSFASDPRLREIRWNRK
;
A
#
# COMPACT_ATOMS: atom_id res chain seq x y z
N MET A 1 16.73 8.34 21.82
CA MET A 1 17.86 7.88 20.98
C MET A 1 17.94 8.79 19.77
N SER A 2 19.13 9.21 19.34
CA SER A 2 19.27 9.99 18.11
C SER A 2 18.88 9.13 16.91
N LEU A 3 18.07 9.67 16.00
CA LEU A 3 17.71 8.99 14.75
C LEU A 3 18.99 8.69 13.94
N PRO A 4 19.05 7.59 13.19
CA PRO A 4 20.15 7.32 12.27
C PRO A 4 20.31 8.50 11.31
N ILE A 5 21.54 8.99 11.14
CA ILE A 5 21.80 10.09 10.20
C ILE A 5 21.92 9.48 8.80
N TRP A 6 20.78 9.28 8.14
CA TRP A 6 20.75 9.02 6.70
C TRP A 6 21.02 10.34 5.98
N THR A 7 22.24 10.53 5.48
CA THR A 7 22.58 11.67 4.63
C THR A 7 22.26 11.34 3.17
N PRO A 8 22.00 12.35 2.32
CA PRO A 8 21.77 12.10 0.89
C PRO A 8 22.96 11.40 0.22
N ALA A 9 24.19 11.75 0.59
CA ALA A 9 25.40 11.11 0.09
C ALA A 9 25.48 9.62 0.46
N ALA A 10 25.15 9.27 1.71
CA ALA A 10 25.12 7.88 2.17
C ALA A 10 24.03 7.08 1.46
N LEU A 11 22.81 7.62 1.32
CA LEU A 11 21.76 6.91 0.58
C LEU A 11 22.10 6.75 -0.90
N SER A 12 22.74 7.76 -1.51
CA SER A 12 23.18 7.66 -2.90
C SER A 12 24.34 6.68 -3.12
N SER A 13 25.22 6.46 -2.14
CA SER A 13 26.28 5.43 -2.25
C SER A 13 25.71 4.03 -2.21
N GLU A 14 24.59 3.84 -1.50
CA GLU A 14 23.86 2.58 -1.42
C GLU A 14 22.80 2.42 -2.52
N ALA A 15 22.89 3.18 -3.62
CA ALA A 15 21.97 3.05 -4.75
C ALA A 15 22.19 1.72 -5.47
N ARG A 16 21.11 0.99 -5.74
CA ARG A 16 21.13 -0.34 -6.37
C ARG A 16 20.08 -0.44 -7.45
N THR A 17 20.31 -1.36 -8.39
CA THR A 17 19.28 -1.73 -9.36
C THR A 17 18.18 -2.54 -8.66
N LEU A 18 16.94 -2.10 -8.81
CA LEU A 18 15.74 -2.85 -8.44
C LEU A 18 14.93 -3.09 -9.70
N SER A 19 14.55 -4.35 -9.93
CA SER A 19 13.72 -4.74 -11.07
C SER A 19 12.90 -5.97 -10.74
N GLY A 20 11.74 -6.11 -11.35
CA GLY A 20 10.87 -7.27 -11.17
C GLY A 20 9.41 -6.86 -11.22
N HIS A 21 8.56 -7.66 -10.57
CA HIS A 21 7.15 -7.38 -10.42
C HIS A 21 6.83 -7.05 -8.96
N CYS A 22 5.89 -6.13 -8.76
CA CYS A 22 5.31 -5.87 -7.46
C CYS A 22 3.79 -5.94 -7.51
N TRP A 23 3.18 -6.35 -6.41
CA TRP A 23 1.75 -6.60 -6.25
C TRP A 23 1.12 -5.52 -5.39
N ARG A 24 -0.06 -5.07 -5.80
CA ARG A 24 -0.90 -4.16 -5.04
C ARG A 24 -2.33 -4.62 -5.08
N LEU A 25 -3.03 -4.52 -3.95
CA LEU A 25 -4.46 -4.77 -3.86
C LEU A 25 -5.25 -3.46 -3.87
N VAL A 26 -6.35 -3.46 -4.59
CA VAL A 26 -7.38 -2.41 -4.56
C VAL A 26 -8.75 -3.05 -4.45
N GLU A 27 -9.72 -2.31 -3.91
CA GLU A 27 -11.11 -2.75 -3.92
C GLU A 27 -11.65 -2.83 -5.36
N ALA A 28 -12.31 -3.93 -5.71
CA ALA A 28 -12.73 -4.20 -7.09
C ALA A 28 -13.94 -3.36 -7.54
N GLN A 29 -14.68 -2.75 -6.62
CA GLN A 29 -16.07 -2.32 -6.84
C GLN A 29 -16.31 -0.81 -7.08
N HIS A 30 -15.27 0.00 -7.32
CA HIS A 30 -15.45 1.47 -7.42
C HIS A 30 -16.41 1.93 -8.54
N ARG A 31 -16.59 1.18 -9.63
CA ARG A 31 -17.61 1.50 -10.66
C ARG A 31 -19.00 0.97 -10.31
N VAL A 32 -19.10 -0.09 -9.51
CA VAL A 32 -20.40 -0.63 -9.11
C VAL A 32 -21.03 0.22 -8.01
N SER A 33 -20.22 0.95 -7.23
CA SER A 33 -20.75 1.85 -6.20
C SER A 33 -21.58 3.00 -6.76
N SER A 34 -21.20 3.57 -7.90
CA SER A 34 -21.96 4.67 -8.52
C SER A 34 -23.23 4.20 -9.21
N LEU A 35 -23.32 2.93 -9.64
CA LEU A 35 -24.57 2.33 -10.16
C LEU A 35 -25.72 2.39 -9.15
N LYS A 36 -25.43 2.47 -7.85
CA LYS A 36 -26.46 2.55 -6.80
C LYS A 36 -27.09 3.95 -6.69
N LEU A 37 -26.55 4.94 -7.41
CA LEU A 37 -26.90 6.36 -7.29
C LEU A 37 -27.57 6.93 -8.55
N VAL A 38 -27.80 6.09 -9.56
CA VAL A 38 -28.24 6.48 -10.91
C VAL A 38 -29.21 5.44 -11.45
N ASP A 39 -30.11 5.85 -12.35
CA ASP A 39 -31.14 4.97 -12.90
C ASP A 39 -30.62 4.15 -14.10
N ASP A 40 -29.64 4.69 -14.84
CA ASP A 40 -29.07 4.05 -16.02
C ASP A 40 -27.56 4.32 -16.22
N LEU A 41 -26.98 3.70 -17.27
CA LEU A 41 -25.55 3.80 -17.58
C LEU A 41 -25.14 5.17 -18.13
N ASP A 42 -26.05 5.92 -18.76
CA ASP A 42 -25.76 7.24 -19.30
C ASP A 42 -25.66 8.26 -18.16
N GLU A 43 -26.59 8.20 -17.20
CA GLU A 43 -26.50 8.96 -15.94
C GLU A 43 -25.25 8.60 -15.15
N GLN A 44 -24.91 7.30 -15.07
CA GLN A 44 -23.67 6.87 -14.43
C GLN A 44 -22.45 7.50 -15.10
N ALA A 45 -22.40 7.54 -16.42
CA ALA A 45 -21.29 8.13 -17.16
C ALA A 45 -21.14 9.63 -16.85
N VAL A 46 -22.26 10.36 -16.77
CA VAL A 46 -22.27 11.77 -16.36
C VAL A 46 -21.78 11.92 -14.91
N LEU A 47 -22.26 11.10 -13.98
CA LEU A 47 -21.83 11.13 -12.59
C LEU A 47 -20.33 10.85 -12.45
N GLU A 48 -19.81 9.84 -13.12
CA GLU A 48 -18.38 9.51 -13.12
C GLU A 48 -17.54 10.63 -13.74
N GLN A 49 -18.03 11.28 -14.80
CA GLN A 49 -17.37 12.44 -15.38
C GLN A 49 -17.32 13.60 -14.39
N LEU A 50 -18.43 13.92 -13.73
CA LEU A 50 -18.49 14.96 -12.69
C LEU A 50 -17.53 14.65 -11.55
N ILE A 51 -17.57 13.43 -11.01
CA ILE A 51 -16.64 12.96 -9.99
C ILE A 51 -15.19 13.11 -10.46
N GLU A 52 -14.87 12.75 -11.70
CA GLU A 52 -13.52 12.89 -12.26
C GLU A 52 -13.04 14.34 -12.31
N THR A 53 -13.93 15.30 -12.62
CA THR A 53 -13.56 16.74 -12.64
C THR A 53 -13.17 17.29 -11.26
N THR A 54 -13.66 16.67 -10.18
CA THR A 54 -13.36 17.13 -8.80
C THR A 54 -12.03 16.63 -8.25
N LYS A 55 -11.49 15.53 -8.80
CA LYS A 55 -10.28 14.92 -8.22
C LYS A 55 -9.02 15.59 -8.76
N PRO A 56 -7.91 15.67 -7.98
CA PRO A 56 -6.71 16.43 -8.33
C PRO A 56 -6.12 16.02 -9.69
N VAL A 57 -5.34 16.88 -10.33
CA VAL A 57 -4.74 16.52 -11.63
C VAL A 57 -3.65 15.46 -11.44
N ILE A 58 -3.61 14.46 -12.32
CA ILE A 58 -2.51 13.49 -12.36
C ILE A 58 -1.22 14.20 -12.84
N PRO A 59 -0.07 14.04 -12.14
CA PRO A 59 1.21 14.61 -12.56
C PRO A 59 1.54 14.24 -14.00
N LEU A 60 2.11 15.18 -14.77
CA LEU A 60 2.32 15.06 -16.21
C LEU A 60 3.07 13.76 -16.56
N GLU A 61 4.11 13.47 -15.80
CA GLU A 61 4.96 12.29 -15.94
C GLU A 61 4.21 10.97 -15.72
N CYS A 62 3.06 10.97 -15.05
CA CYS A 62 2.28 9.77 -14.75
C CYS A 62 1.01 9.63 -15.61
N ARG A 63 0.65 10.63 -16.44
CA ARG A 63 -0.63 10.62 -17.21
C ARG A 63 -0.75 9.52 -18.25
N HIS A 64 0.39 9.03 -18.75
CA HIS A 64 0.43 7.93 -19.72
C HIS A 64 0.21 6.55 -19.08
N LEU A 65 0.17 6.48 -17.74
CA LEU A 65 0.01 5.22 -17.01
C LEU A 65 -1.47 4.90 -16.82
N HIS A 66 -1.77 3.61 -16.78
CA HIS A 66 -3.07 3.10 -16.35
C HIS A 66 -3.42 3.63 -14.94
N TYR A 67 -4.69 3.93 -14.70
CA TYR A 67 -5.13 4.59 -13.45
C TYR A 67 -4.70 3.84 -12.18
N LEU A 68 -4.68 2.50 -12.20
CA LEU A 68 -4.18 1.66 -11.10
C LEU A 68 -2.73 1.96 -10.69
N LEU A 69 -1.90 2.45 -11.63
CA LEU A 69 -0.51 2.84 -11.41
C LEU A 69 -0.38 4.33 -11.09
N ALA A 70 -1.15 5.20 -11.76
CA ALA A 70 -1.05 6.65 -11.61
C ALA A 70 -1.67 7.20 -10.31
N THR A 71 -2.75 6.57 -9.81
CA THR A 71 -3.56 7.11 -8.71
C THR A 71 -2.81 7.43 -7.42
N PRO A 72 -1.79 6.68 -6.96
CA PRO A 72 -1.05 7.02 -5.75
C PRO A 72 -0.23 8.32 -5.84
N PHE A 73 0.02 8.81 -7.07
CA PHE A 73 0.73 10.06 -7.31
C PHE A 73 -0.19 11.27 -7.45
N ARG A 74 -1.52 11.06 -7.41
CA ARG A 74 -2.54 12.09 -7.62
C ARG A 74 -2.95 12.83 -6.34
N TYR A 75 -3.13 12.10 -5.23
CA TYR A 75 -3.74 12.63 -4.01
C TYR A 75 -2.72 12.97 -2.95
N GLY A 76 -3.06 13.89 -2.02
CA GLY A 76 -2.30 14.13 -0.78
C GLY A 76 -2.25 12.92 0.16
N SER A 77 -1.41 12.99 1.19
CA SER A 77 -1.31 11.96 2.22
C SER A 77 -2.29 12.24 3.38
N ASN A 78 -2.65 11.20 4.11
CA ASN A 78 -3.56 11.27 5.25
C ASN A 78 -3.10 12.30 6.30
N TYR A 79 -4.05 13.02 6.89
CA TYR A 79 -3.79 13.98 7.97
C TYR A 79 -4.27 13.41 9.31
N PRO A 80 -3.56 13.64 10.44
CA PRO A 80 -2.34 14.44 10.59
C PRO A 80 -1.02 13.67 10.40
N THR A 81 -1.04 12.35 10.28
CA THR A 81 0.15 11.51 10.46
C THR A 81 0.87 11.12 9.16
N GLY A 82 0.18 11.09 8.02
CA GLY A 82 0.71 10.61 6.75
C GLY A 82 0.75 9.08 6.69
N SER A 83 1.75 8.53 6.02
CA SER A 83 2.04 7.10 5.95
C SER A 83 3.53 6.84 6.21
N ARG A 84 3.95 5.56 6.19
CA ARG A 84 5.32 5.16 6.57
C ARG A 84 6.42 5.99 5.89
N PHE A 85 6.36 6.11 4.57
CA PHE A 85 7.38 6.81 3.77
C PHE A 85 6.83 8.11 3.14
N ARG A 86 5.80 8.71 3.73
CA ARG A 86 5.16 9.92 3.20
C ARG A 86 4.57 10.79 4.31
N ARG A 87 5.04 12.03 4.45
CA ARG A 87 4.46 13.01 5.37
C ARG A 87 2.99 13.33 5.04
N SER A 88 2.24 13.76 6.06
CA SER A 88 0.85 14.21 5.92
C SER A 88 0.69 15.43 5.01
N GLY A 89 -0.51 15.62 4.47
CA GLY A 89 -0.85 16.80 3.66
C GLY A 89 -0.48 16.68 2.18
N LYS A 90 -0.36 17.83 1.50
CA LYS A 90 -0.09 17.92 0.05
C LYS A 90 1.41 17.69 -0.24
N THR A 91 1.85 16.44 -0.14
CA THR A 91 3.22 15.99 -0.40
C THR A 91 3.29 15.14 -1.66
N LEU A 92 4.49 14.86 -2.20
CA LEU A 92 4.64 13.94 -3.34
C LEU A 92 4.10 12.54 -3.02
N GLY A 93 3.50 11.91 -4.03
CA GLY A 93 2.90 10.58 -3.88
C GLY A 93 3.92 9.47 -3.59
N VAL A 94 3.41 8.36 -3.04
CA VAL A 94 4.14 7.11 -2.86
C VAL A 94 3.24 5.96 -3.29
N TYR A 95 3.73 5.12 -4.18
CA TYR A 95 3.06 3.87 -4.55
C TYR A 95 3.57 2.75 -3.64
N TYR A 96 2.68 2.20 -2.81
CA TYR A 96 2.97 1.07 -1.94
C TYR A 96 2.58 -0.25 -2.61
N ALA A 97 3.51 -1.20 -2.56
CA ALA A 97 3.36 -2.53 -3.15
C ALA A 97 4.15 -3.56 -2.34
N ALA A 98 3.92 -4.84 -2.61
CA ALA A 98 4.74 -5.93 -2.12
C ALA A 98 5.44 -6.69 -3.26
N GLU A 99 6.56 -7.36 -2.99
CA GLU A 99 7.19 -8.23 -4.01
C GLU A 99 6.37 -9.49 -4.28
N LYS A 100 5.56 -9.91 -3.30
CA LYS A 100 4.71 -11.10 -3.34
C LYS A 100 3.25 -10.74 -3.07
N VAL A 101 2.31 -11.43 -3.70
CA VAL A 101 0.88 -11.15 -3.52
C VAL A 101 0.42 -11.46 -2.09
N GLU A 102 0.99 -12.48 -1.46
CA GLU A 102 0.70 -12.90 -0.09
C GLU A 102 0.99 -11.78 0.93
N THR A 103 2.12 -11.09 0.75
CA THR A 103 2.48 -9.92 1.58
C THR A 103 1.52 -8.75 1.33
N ALA A 104 1.10 -8.52 0.08
CA ALA A 104 0.11 -7.48 -0.22
C ALA A 104 -1.27 -7.83 0.38
N VAL A 105 -1.64 -9.11 0.41
CA VAL A 105 -2.85 -9.61 1.08
C VAL A 105 -2.74 -9.44 2.60
N ALA A 106 -1.59 -9.68 3.21
CA ALA A 106 -1.37 -9.44 4.64
C ALA A 106 -1.50 -7.95 5.01
N GLU A 107 -0.91 -7.05 4.21
CA GLU A 107 -1.09 -5.60 4.39
C GLU A 107 -2.56 -5.19 4.26
N MET A 108 -3.28 -5.71 3.25
CA MET A 108 -4.71 -5.46 3.08
C MET A 108 -5.53 -5.96 4.28
N ALA A 109 -5.29 -7.20 4.71
CA ALA A 109 -5.95 -7.79 5.87
C ALA A 109 -5.73 -6.97 7.15
N PHE A 110 -4.49 -6.53 7.38
CA PHE A 110 -4.15 -5.65 8.51
C PHE A 110 -4.96 -4.35 8.48
N TYR A 111 -4.95 -3.60 7.37
CA TYR A 111 -5.66 -2.33 7.32
C TYR A 111 -7.18 -2.50 7.37
N ARG A 112 -7.72 -3.62 6.86
CA ARG A 112 -9.14 -3.94 7.03
C ARG A 112 -9.47 -4.22 8.50
N LEU A 113 -8.66 -4.97 9.23
CA LEU A 113 -8.84 -5.15 10.67
C LEU A 113 -8.68 -3.83 11.45
N LEU A 114 -7.73 -2.98 11.05
CA LEU A 114 -7.53 -1.67 11.68
C LEU A 114 -8.77 -0.80 11.57
N PHE A 115 -9.41 -0.75 10.40
CA PHE A 115 -10.69 -0.07 10.23
C PHE A 115 -11.74 -0.54 11.24
N PHE A 116 -11.88 -1.85 11.44
CA PHE A 116 -12.83 -2.39 12.42
C PHE A 116 -12.39 -2.14 13.87
N SER A 117 -11.09 -2.12 14.15
CA SER A 117 -10.54 -1.73 15.46
C SER A 117 -10.90 -0.28 15.80
N GLU A 118 -10.77 0.62 14.83
CA GLU A 118 -11.09 2.05 14.94
C GLU A 118 -12.61 2.34 14.86
N SER A 119 -13.42 1.34 14.47
CA SER A 119 -14.87 1.42 14.44
C SER A 119 -15.50 0.23 15.19
N PRO A 120 -15.47 0.25 16.54
CA PRO A 120 -15.80 -0.91 17.38
C PRO A 120 -17.26 -1.36 17.28
N ASP A 121 -18.16 -0.46 16.88
CA ASP A 121 -19.60 -0.73 16.76
C ASP A 121 -20.02 -1.13 15.33
N THR A 122 -19.10 -1.10 14.36
CA THR A 122 -19.39 -1.61 13.01
C THR A 122 -19.43 -3.14 13.04
N PRO A 123 -20.54 -3.79 12.65
CA PRO A 123 -20.65 -5.24 12.64
C PRO A 123 -19.73 -5.85 11.59
N TRP A 124 -19.39 -7.14 11.75
CA TRP A 124 -18.67 -7.86 10.71
C TRP A 124 -19.51 -7.90 9.41
N PRO A 125 -18.87 -7.80 8.23
CA PRO A 125 -19.60 -7.93 6.97
C PRO A 125 -20.15 -9.35 6.85
N SER A 126 -21.37 -9.49 6.32
CA SER A 126 -21.98 -10.79 6.03
C SER A 126 -21.18 -11.57 4.98
N ASP A 127 -20.68 -10.85 3.98
CA ASP A 127 -20.06 -11.41 2.78
C ASP A 127 -18.58 -11.04 2.67
N ALA A 128 -17.84 -11.84 1.90
CA ALA A 128 -16.47 -11.52 1.56
C ALA A 128 -16.43 -10.33 0.60
N ALA A 129 -15.59 -9.34 0.90
CA ALA A 129 -15.34 -8.24 -0.02
C ALA A 129 -14.39 -8.68 -1.14
N GLU A 130 -14.64 -8.20 -2.36
CA GLU A 130 -13.85 -8.52 -3.52
C GLU A 130 -12.77 -7.46 -3.77
N TYR A 131 -11.53 -7.94 -3.95
CA TYR A 131 -10.36 -7.13 -4.20
C TYR A 131 -9.69 -7.60 -5.50
N THR A 132 -9.16 -6.64 -6.25
CA THR A 132 -8.26 -6.93 -7.36
C THR A 132 -6.83 -6.77 -6.88
N ALA A 133 -6.09 -7.87 -6.82
CA ALA A 133 -4.62 -7.82 -6.78
C ALA A 133 -4.11 -7.67 -8.21
N PHE A 134 -3.15 -6.79 -8.44
CA PHE A 134 -2.54 -6.66 -9.75
C PHE A 134 -1.03 -6.48 -9.63
N SER A 135 -0.31 -6.99 -10.63
CA SER A 135 1.14 -6.86 -10.69
C SER A 135 1.56 -5.70 -11.58
N ALA A 136 2.63 -5.00 -11.21
CA ALA A 136 3.25 -3.95 -11.99
C ALA A 136 4.73 -4.27 -12.21
N ALA A 137 5.19 -4.18 -13.46
CA ALA A 137 6.61 -4.34 -13.77
C ALA A 137 7.36 -3.07 -13.39
N ILE A 138 8.44 -3.20 -12.63
CA ILE A 138 9.30 -2.09 -12.19
C ILE A 138 10.75 -2.28 -12.63
N LYS A 139 11.45 -1.17 -12.87
CA LYS A 139 12.89 -1.12 -13.09
C LYS A 139 13.42 0.25 -12.71
N THR A 140 14.46 0.30 -11.89
CA THR A 140 15.20 1.51 -11.55
C THR A 140 16.66 1.16 -11.24
N ALA A 141 17.59 2.07 -11.56
CA ALA A 141 18.98 1.99 -11.14
C ALA A 141 19.24 2.73 -9.80
N ARG A 142 18.23 3.42 -9.28
CA ARG A 142 18.28 4.30 -8.10
C ARG A 142 17.37 3.78 -6.98
N GLY A 143 17.44 2.48 -6.71
CA GLY A 143 16.75 1.86 -5.59
C GLY A 143 17.58 1.91 -4.31
N THR A 144 16.91 1.98 -3.16
CA THR A 144 17.51 1.83 -1.83
C THR A 144 16.92 0.59 -1.16
N ASP A 145 17.75 -0.34 -0.69
CA ASP A 145 17.30 -1.55 -0.01
C ASP A 145 17.66 -1.48 1.48
N LEU A 146 16.64 -1.29 2.33
CA LEU A 146 16.81 -1.19 3.78
C LEU A 146 17.12 -2.54 4.44
N THR A 147 17.00 -3.65 3.72
CA THR A 147 17.17 -5.01 4.25
C THR A 147 18.59 -5.54 4.14
N VAL A 148 19.50 -4.78 3.52
CA VAL A 148 20.91 -5.16 3.35
C VAL A 148 21.86 -4.18 4.07
N PRO A 149 23.05 -4.62 4.48
CA PRO A 149 24.07 -3.71 5.01
C PRO A 149 24.42 -2.59 4.01
N PRO A 150 24.75 -1.38 4.48
CA PRO A 150 24.81 -0.97 5.89
C PRO A 150 23.45 -0.60 6.49
N LEU A 151 22.40 -0.41 5.69
CA LEU A 151 21.10 0.12 6.11
C LEU A 151 20.30 -0.84 7.00
N ALA A 152 20.54 -2.14 6.89
CA ALA A 152 19.93 -3.16 7.75
C ALA A 152 20.22 -2.97 9.24
N ARG A 153 21.32 -2.28 9.61
CA ARG A 153 21.65 -1.99 11.01
C ARG A 153 20.63 -1.05 11.67
N ASP A 154 19.93 -0.26 10.87
CA ASP A 154 18.95 0.73 11.34
C ASP A 154 17.53 0.15 11.35
N ALA A 155 17.39 -1.18 11.32
CA ALA A 155 16.10 -1.90 11.23
C ALA A 155 15.06 -1.39 12.22
N GLU A 156 15.44 -1.26 13.48
CA GLU A 156 14.55 -0.80 14.55
C GLU A 156 13.89 0.54 14.20
N ALA A 157 14.65 1.49 13.64
CA ALA A 157 14.16 2.82 13.29
C ALA A 157 13.14 2.78 12.14
N TRP A 158 13.31 1.91 11.14
CA TRP A 158 12.40 1.87 9.99
C TRP A 158 11.29 0.80 10.11
N THR A 159 11.33 -0.04 11.15
CA THR A 159 10.29 -1.06 11.44
C THR A 159 9.28 -0.69 12.52
N ASP A 160 9.35 0.49 13.14
CA ASP A 160 8.37 0.87 14.17
C ASP A 160 6.94 0.77 13.61
N PRO A 161 5.99 0.05 14.26
CA PRO A 161 4.66 -0.20 13.72
C PRO A 161 3.81 1.07 13.56
N THR A 162 4.05 2.08 14.39
CA THR A 162 3.17 3.24 14.59
C THR A 162 3.85 4.60 14.40
N ASP A 163 5.11 4.75 14.81
CA ASP A 163 5.88 5.96 14.60
C ASP A 163 6.58 5.91 13.24
N TYR A 164 6.18 6.81 12.36
CA TYR A 164 6.72 6.91 11.00
C TYR A 164 7.74 8.03 10.85
N ALA A 165 8.10 8.77 11.91
CA ALA A 165 8.99 9.92 11.81
C ALA A 165 10.33 9.57 11.14
N ALA A 166 10.95 8.47 11.56
CA ALA A 166 12.21 7.99 10.99
C ALA A 166 12.06 7.62 9.50
N CYS A 167 11.02 6.86 9.14
CA CYS A 167 10.77 6.46 7.75
C CYS A 167 10.40 7.66 6.85
N GLN A 168 9.68 8.65 7.38
CA GLN A 168 9.33 9.87 6.65
C GLN A 168 10.58 10.72 6.41
N GLN A 169 11.43 10.89 7.42
CA GLN A 169 12.72 11.56 7.25
C GLN A 169 13.60 10.82 6.24
N LEU A 170 13.69 9.49 6.33
CA LEU A 170 14.41 8.66 5.36
C LEU A 170 13.89 8.90 3.94
N ALA A 171 12.58 8.93 3.74
CA ALA A 171 11.96 9.14 2.44
C ALA A 171 12.21 10.55 1.86
N ASP A 172 12.31 11.57 2.71
CA ASP A 172 12.69 12.92 2.29
C ASP A 172 14.15 12.94 1.84
N THR A 173 15.07 12.45 2.68
CA THR A 173 16.49 12.32 2.34
C THR A 173 16.71 11.46 1.09
N ALA A 174 15.94 10.38 0.94
CA ALA A 174 16.03 9.50 -0.23
C ALA A 174 15.65 10.26 -1.51
N ARG A 175 14.64 11.13 -1.47
CA ARG A 175 14.31 12.00 -2.61
C ARG A 175 15.42 12.99 -2.93
N ASP A 176 16.03 13.60 -1.91
CA ASP A 176 17.19 14.50 -2.10
C ASP A 176 18.39 13.77 -2.70
N ALA A 177 18.55 12.48 -2.38
CA ALA A 177 19.55 11.58 -2.96
C ALA A 177 19.17 11.07 -4.37
N GLY A 178 17.99 11.40 -4.90
CA GLY A 178 17.51 10.88 -6.18
C GLY A 178 17.17 9.39 -6.16
N THR A 179 16.82 8.83 -5.00
CA THR A 179 16.25 7.49 -4.89
C THR A 179 14.84 7.47 -5.47
N GLU A 180 14.54 6.44 -6.25
CA GLU A 180 13.26 6.28 -6.95
C GLU A 180 12.37 5.21 -6.30
N ALA A 181 12.95 4.26 -5.59
CA ALA A 181 12.24 3.20 -4.88
C ALA A 181 12.96 2.77 -3.60
N ILE A 182 12.19 2.53 -2.53
CA ILE A 182 12.68 1.99 -1.26
C ILE A 182 12.14 0.57 -1.09
N ARG A 183 13.03 -0.41 -0.93
CA ARG A 183 12.72 -1.80 -0.59
C ARG A 183 12.89 -2.01 0.90
N TYR A 184 11.89 -2.59 1.56
CA TYR A 184 11.87 -2.73 3.01
C TYR A 184 11.04 -3.95 3.45
N ARG A 185 11.30 -4.46 4.66
CA ARG A 185 10.52 -5.56 5.23
C ARG A 185 9.13 -5.07 5.65
N SER A 186 8.07 -5.80 5.28
CA SER A 186 6.74 -5.57 5.85
C SER A 186 6.76 -5.85 7.35
N VAL A 187 6.17 -4.94 8.11
CA VAL A 187 5.98 -5.13 9.56
C VAL A 187 4.58 -5.66 9.90
N ARG A 188 3.78 -5.99 8.87
CA ARG A 188 2.39 -6.46 8.99
C ARG A 188 2.25 -7.87 8.48
N ASP A 189 3.02 -8.24 7.46
CA ASP A 189 3.12 -9.63 7.05
C ASP A 189 3.80 -10.45 8.16
N PRO A 190 3.11 -11.44 8.77
CA PRO A 190 3.69 -12.28 9.81
C PRO A 190 4.90 -13.09 9.32
N ALA A 191 4.98 -13.37 8.02
CA ALA A 191 6.13 -14.02 7.40
C ALA A 191 7.28 -13.04 7.10
N GLY A 192 7.08 -11.74 7.34
CA GLY A 192 8.10 -10.70 7.12
C GLY A 192 8.46 -10.52 5.65
N GLY A 193 7.50 -10.65 4.74
CA GLY A 193 7.72 -10.45 3.30
C GLY A 193 8.13 -9.02 2.94
N THR A 194 8.51 -8.81 1.69
CA THR A 194 9.10 -7.54 1.23
C THR A 194 8.06 -6.59 0.65
N ASN A 195 8.14 -5.33 1.06
CA ASN A 195 7.42 -4.22 0.47
C ASN A 195 8.32 -3.26 -0.30
N LEU A 196 7.68 -2.50 -1.18
CA LEU A 196 8.26 -1.44 -1.98
C LEU A 196 7.47 -0.15 -1.78
N ALA A 197 8.17 0.95 -1.55
CA ALA A 197 7.66 2.30 -1.61
C ALA A 197 8.28 3.00 -2.82
N LEU A 198 7.51 3.11 -3.91
CA LEU A 198 7.97 3.77 -5.13
C LEU A 198 7.72 5.28 -5.00
N LEU A 199 8.79 6.06 -5.06
CA LEU A 199 8.77 7.51 -4.80
C LEU A 199 8.46 8.33 -6.06
N THR A 200 8.52 7.68 -7.24
CA THR A 200 8.22 8.26 -8.54
C THR A 200 7.56 7.21 -9.45
N CYS A 201 6.71 7.65 -10.37
CA CYS A 201 6.07 6.76 -11.34
C CYS A 201 6.99 6.37 -12.50
N ARG A 202 8.18 6.98 -12.63
CA ARG A 202 9.19 6.64 -13.65
C ARG A 202 9.76 5.23 -13.52
N VAL A 203 9.61 4.61 -12.35
CA VAL A 203 10.09 3.24 -12.11
C VAL A 203 9.26 2.18 -12.82
N PHE A 204 8.04 2.49 -13.29
CA PHE A 204 7.22 1.51 -14.00
C PHE A 204 7.83 1.19 -15.36
N ALA A 205 8.17 -0.07 -15.57
CA ALA A 205 8.74 -0.56 -16.83
C ALA A 205 7.67 -0.75 -17.92
N LYS A 206 6.39 -0.78 -17.55
CA LYS A 206 5.24 -0.89 -18.46
C LYS A 206 4.14 0.08 -18.02
N PRO A 207 3.35 0.65 -18.95
CA PRO A 207 2.33 1.64 -18.61
C PRO A 207 1.05 1.03 -18.02
N ALA A 208 0.91 -0.29 -18.00
CA ALA A 208 -0.28 -0.98 -17.51
C ALA A 208 0.10 -2.18 -16.62
N PRO A 209 -0.81 -2.63 -15.72
CA PRO A 209 -0.61 -3.85 -14.94
C PRO A 209 -0.33 -5.06 -15.83
N ALA A 210 0.56 -5.95 -15.39
CA ALA A 210 0.93 -7.15 -16.14
C ALA A 210 -0.02 -8.33 -15.87
N GLU A 211 -0.45 -8.50 -14.62
CA GLU A 211 -1.36 -9.57 -14.19
C GLU A 211 -2.43 -9.02 -13.26
N ARG A 212 -3.56 -9.72 -13.16
CA ARG A 212 -4.64 -9.43 -12.22
C ARG A 212 -5.16 -10.73 -11.61
N GLN A 213 -5.51 -10.67 -10.35
CA GLN A 213 -6.11 -11.75 -9.59
C GLN A 213 -7.30 -11.21 -8.80
N THR A 214 -8.38 -11.99 -8.74
CA THR A 214 -9.55 -11.68 -7.93
C THR A 214 -9.43 -12.39 -6.60
N TRP A 215 -9.46 -11.61 -5.53
CA TRP A 215 -9.35 -12.07 -4.15
C TRP A 215 -10.64 -11.78 -3.41
N ARG A 216 -11.20 -12.80 -2.76
CA ARG A 216 -12.30 -12.64 -1.80
C ARG A 216 -11.73 -12.66 -0.40
N ILE A 217 -11.89 -11.56 0.34
CA ILE A 217 -11.38 -11.41 1.70
C ILE A 217 -12.57 -11.28 2.65
N ARG A 218 -12.75 -12.28 3.51
CA ARG A 218 -13.76 -12.31 4.57
C ARG A 218 -13.13 -11.95 5.90
N LEU A 219 -13.76 -11.03 6.62
CA LEU A 219 -13.43 -10.70 8.01
C LEU A 219 -14.52 -11.26 8.92
N GLY A 220 -14.14 -11.73 10.11
CA GLY A 220 -15.12 -12.21 11.08
C GLY A 220 -14.52 -12.52 12.44
N PRO A 221 -15.31 -13.14 13.34
CA PRO A 221 -14.89 -13.37 14.72
C PRO A 221 -13.61 -14.20 14.86
N SER A 222 -13.27 -15.04 13.89
CA SER A 222 -12.08 -15.92 13.96
C SER A 222 -10.83 -15.32 13.30
N GLY A 223 -10.93 -14.15 12.66
CA GLY A 223 -9.82 -13.56 11.90
C GLY A 223 -10.21 -13.18 10.48
N VAL A 224 -9.25 -13.29 9.57
CA VAL A 224 -9.38 -12.98 8.14
C VAL A 224 -9.11 -14.23 7.30
N GLN A 225 -9.94 -14.44 6.29
CA GLN A 225 -9.82 -15.52 5.32
C GLN A 225 -9.76 -14.88 3.93
N ALA A 226 -8.68 -15.14 3.19
CA ALA A 226 -8.47 -14.62 1.85
C ALA A 226 -8.32 -15.78 0.86
N ILE A 227 -9.10 -15.74 -0.23
CA ILE A 227 -9.10 -16.77 -1.26
C ILE A 227 -8.92 -16.09 -2.62
N CYS A 228 -7.94 -16.58 -3.39
CA CYS A 228 -7.80 -16.34 -4.82
C CYS A 228 -8.31 -17.56 -5.57
N GLU A 229 -9.16 -17.37 -6.59
CA GLU A 229 -9.64 -18.49 -7.41
C GLU A 229 -8.59 -18.96 -8.42
N PHE A 230 -7.85 -18.02 -9.04
CA PHE A 230 -6.89 -18.31 -10.09
C PHE A 230 -5.61 -17.45 -9.96
N PRO A 231 -4.45 -18.05 -9.62
CA PRO A 231 -4.30 -19.44 -9.16
C PRO A 231 -5.02 -19.67 -7.82
N GLU A 232 -5.36 -20.93 -7.51
CA GLU A 232 -5.98 -21.26 -6.23
C GLU A 232 -4.98 -21.03 -5.09
N ILE A 233 -5.22 -19.99 -4.30
CA ILE A 233 -4.42 -19.65 -3.13
C ILE A 233 -5.38 -19.35 -1.99
N ARG A 234 -5.09 -19.89 -0.80
CA ARG A 234 -5.86 -19.67 0.43
C ARG A 234 -4.94 -19.20 1.53
N ILE A 235 -5.25 -18.05 2.12
CA ILE A 235 -4.47 -17.44 3.20
C ILE A 235 -5.41 -17.17 4.37
N GLY A 236 -4.99 -17.54 5.58
CA GLY A 236 -5.71 -17.27 6.81
C GLY A 236 -4.84 -16.45 7.76
N PHE A 237 -5.44 -15.44 8.39
CA PHE A 237 -4.85 -14.71 9.51
C PHE A 237 -5.79 -14.86 10.70
N ASP A 238 -5.33 -15.54 11.74
CA ASP A 238 -6.08 -15.68 12.99
C ASP A 238 -6.02 -14.39 13.84
N ARG A 239 -6.56 -14.46 15.05
CA ARG A 239 -6.60 -13.31 15.98
C ARG A 239 -5.22 -12.84 16.44
N THR A 240 -4.19 -13.68 16.34
CA THR A 240 -2.84 -13.39 16.86
C THR A 240 -1.87 -12.99 15.76
N SER A 241 -2.21 -13.24 14.50
CA SER A 241 -1.38 -12.98 13.32
C SER A 241 -0.81 -11.56 13.28
N PHE A 242 -1.56 -10.56 13.74
CA PHE A 242 -1.12 -9.15 13.76
C PHE A 242 -0.95 -8.58 15.18
N ALA A 243 -0.85 -9.43 16.21
CA ALA A 243 -0.84 -9.01 17.62
C ALA A 243 0.41 -8.19 18.01
N SER A 244 1.46 -8.20 17.19
CA SER A 244 2.66 -7.39 17.38
C SER A 244 2.40 -5.89 17.16
N ASP A 245 1.39 -5.51 16.37
CA ASP A 245 1.03 -4.11 16.14
C ASP A 245 0.05 -3.64 17.24
N PRO A 246 0.43 -2.63 18.05
CA PRO A 246 -0.38 -2.20 19.19
C PRO A 246 -1.76 -1.67 18.79
N ARG A 247 -1.97 -1.25 17.54
CA ARG A 247 -3.24 -0.69 17.06
C ARG A 247 -4.38 -1.71 16.96
N LEU A 248 -4.06 -3.01 16.97
CA LEU A 248 -5.04 -4.09 16.94
C LEU A 248 -5.29 -4.73 18.31
N ARG A 249 -4.64 -4.26 19.39
CA ARG A 249 -4.81 -4.84 20.74
C ARG A 249 -6.25 -4.77 21.24
N GLU A 250 -6.94 -3.66 20.95
CA GLU A 250 -8.30 -3.39 21.44
C GLU A 250 -9.41 -3.86 20.47
N ILE A 251 -9.06 -4.62 19.43
CA ILE A 251 -10.04 -5.06 18.45
C ILE A 251 -11.10 -5.97 19.10
N ARG A 252 -12.37 -5.56 18.99
CA ARG A 252 -13.51 -6.38 19.44
C ARG A 252 -13.79 -7.46 18.40
N TRP A 253 -13.41 -8.71 18.69
CA TRP A 253 -13.69 -9.85 17.81
C TRP A 253 -15.14 -10.31 17.86
N ASN A 254 -15.77 -10.25 19.03
CA ASN A 254 -17.19 -10.52 19.20
C ASN A 254 -17.94 -9.19 19.12
N ARG A 255 -18.67 -9.00 18.02
CA ARG A 255 -19.45 -7.79 17.72
C ARG A 255 -20.93 -8.17 17.73
N LYS A 256 -21.77 -7.27 18.25
CA LYS A 256 -23.22 -7.44 18.28
C LYS A 256 -23.83 -6.95 16.97
#